data_AF-A0A0J7KZL3-F1
#
_entry.id   AF-A0A0J7KZL3-F1
#
_cell.length_a   1.000
_cell.length_b   1.000
_cell.length_c   1.000
_cell.angle_alpha   90.00
_cell.angle_beta   90.00
_cell.angle_gamma   90.00
#
_symmetry.space_group_name_H-M   'P 1'
#
loop_
_entity.id
_entity.type
_entity.pdbx_description
1 polymer ?
#
loop_
_entity_poly.entity_id
_entity_poly.type
_entity_poly.pdbx_seq_one_letter_code
_entity_poly.pdbx_strand_id
1 'polypeptide(L)'
;MCLSSDHTRLAGLSFDNSKAANDLWQHIERLVSCPENISLSVPGKKKKKPVQKKIVLPAKSNISQPCQFQHVTSVDAADRSRYFSLQTLVPALSELESSLEANF
;
A
#
# COMPACT_ATOMS: atom_id res chain seq x y z
N MET A 1 3.86 11.05 8.98
CA MET A 1 3.11 10.60 10.17
C MET A 1 3.39 11.58 11.29
N CYS A 2 2.36 12.07 12.00
CA CYS A 2 2.54 12.94 13.16
C CYS A 2 2.48 12.09 14.44
N LEU A 3 3.52 12.12 15.25
CA LEU A 3 3.60 11.41 16.54
C LEU A 3 3.29 12.39 17.67
N SER A 4 2.35 12.03 18.56
CA SER A 4 2.17 12.76 19.81
C SER A 4 3.35 12.47 20.74
N SER A 5 3.96 13.52 21.28
CA SER A 5 5.12 13.41 22.19
C SER A 5 4.74 13.59 23.66
N ASP A 6 3.52 14.03 23.94
CA ASP A 6 3.04 14.35 25.29
C ASP A 6 1.92 13.38 25.68
N HIS A 7 2.21 12.49 26.62
CA HIS A 7 1.27 11.48 27.13
C HIS A 7 0.31 12.04 28.19
N THR A 8 0.55 13.27 28.68
CA THR A 8 -0.36 13.97 29.59
C THR A 8 -1.50 14.65 28.84
N ARG A 9 -1.37 14.81 27.53
CA ARG A 9 -2.38 15.41 26.66
C ARG A 9 -3.19 14.33 25.96
N LEU A 10 -4.49 14.30 26.27
CA LEU A 10 -5.46 13.49 25.56
C LEU A 10 -6.05 14.31 24.41
N ALA A 11 -5.98 13.78 23.19
CA ALA A 11 -6.76 14.31 22.09
C ALA A 11 -8.23 13.89 22.27
N GLY A 12 -9.06 14.83 22.71
CA GLY A 12 -10.51 14.64 22.78
C GLY A 12 -11.14 14.73 21.38
N LEU A 13 -12.25 14.03 21.19
CA LEU A 13 -13.13 14.26 20.04
C LEU A 13 -14.03 15.44 20.40
N SER A 14 -13.91 16.56 19.68
CA SER A 14 -14.94 17.62 19.70
C SER A 14 -15.97 17.31 18.64
N PHE A 15 -17.24 17.35 19.00
CA PHE A 15 -18.34 17.18 18.05
C PHE A 15 -19.02 18.52 17.84
N ASP A 16 -18.78 19.14 16.69
CA ASP A 16 -19.47 20.36 16.29
C ASP A 16 -20.94 20.09 15.91
N ASN A 17 -21.33 18.82 15.84
CA ASN A 17 -22.67 18.35 15.51
C ASN A 17 -23.20 17.38 16.57
N SER A 18 -24.22 17.81 17.31
CA SER A 18 -24.85 17.06 18.39
C SER A 18 -25.44 15.72 17.94
N LYS A 19 -25.98 15.64 16.71
CA LYS A 19 -26.52 14.40 16.16
C LYS A 19 -25.41 13.37 15.94
N ALA A 20 -24.30 13.79 15.33
CA ALA A 20 -23.16 12.91 15.10
C ALA A 20 -22.52 12.41 16.42
N ALA A 21 -22.47 13.27 17.44
CA ALA A 21 -22.01 12.91 18.78
C ALA A 21 -22.89 11.80 19.39
N ASN A 22 -24.20 11.97 19.33
CA ASN A 22 -25.15 10.99 19.86
C ASN A 22 -25.10 9.66 19.09
N ASP A 23 -25.01 9.71 17.76
CA ASP A 23 -24.89 8.51 16.91
C ASP A 23 -23.62 7.71 17.28
N LEU A 24 -22.49 8.39 17.50
CA LEU A 24 -21.24 7.76 17.94
C LEU A 24 -21.34 7.19 19.34
N TRP A 25 -21.95 7.93 20.29
CA TRP A 25 -22.13 7.47 21.66
C TRP A 25 -22.94 6.17 21.72
N GLN A 26 -24.11 6.14 21.07
CA GLN A 26 -24.96 4.95 21.01
C GLN A 26 -24.26 3.77 20.34
N HIS A 27 -23.40 4.03 19.35
CA HIS A 27 -22.61 2.99 18.71
C HIS A 27 -21.59 2.38 19.67
N ILE A 28 -20.85 3.21 20.42
CA ILE A 28 -19.89 2.74 21.43
C ILE A 28 -20.63 1.94 22.51
N GLU A 29 -21.73 2.47 23.05
CA GLU A 29 -22.54 1.78 24.07
C GLU A 29 -22.98 0.39 23.60
N ARG A 30 -23.44 0.28 22.35
CA ARG A 30 -23.81 -1.00 21.74
C ARG A 30 -22.63 -1.96 21.56
N LEU A 31 -21.43 -1.45 21.25
CA LEU A 31 -20.23 -2.27 21.12
C LEU A 31 -19.79 -2.82 22.48
N VAL A 32 -19.85 -2.00 23.53
CA VAL A 32 -19.37 -2.39 24.87
C VAL A 32 -20.38 -3.18 25.69
N SER A 33 -21.67 -3.11 25.37
CA SER A 33 -22.73 -3.84 26.09
C SER A 33 -22.61 -5.36 25.97
N CYS A 34 -22.00 -5.86 24.89
CA CYS A 34 -21.69 -7.28 24.67
C CYS A 34 -20.20 -7.44 24.35
N PRO A 35 -19.32 -7.60 25.36
CA PRO A 35 -17.87 -7.72 25.15
C PRO A 35 -17.48 -8.95 24.31
N GLU A 36 -18.38 -9.91 24.11
CA GLU A 36 -18.19 -11.05 23.21
C GLU A 36 -18.42 -10.72 21.72
N ASN A 37 -19.06 -9.58 21.42
CA ASN A 37 -19.51 -9.18 20.08
C ASN A 37 -18.62 -8.10 19.43
N ILE A 38 -17.78 -7.42 20.20
CA ILE A 38 -16.60 -6.76 19.64
C ILE A 38 -15.76 -7.87 19.01
N SER A 39 -15.85 -8.00 17.69
CA SER A 39 -15.02 -8.93 16.90
C SER A 39 -13.54 -8.52 16.92
N LEU A 40 -12.99 -8.23 18.10
CA LEU A 40 -11.60 -8.43 18.37
C LEU A 40 -11.39 -9.94 18.18
N SER A 41 -10.71 -10.29 17.09
CA SER A 41 -10.34 -11.67 16.79
C SER A 41 -9.53 -12.22 17.96
N VAL A 42 -10.20 -12.84 18.93
CA VAL A 42 -9.52 -13.62 19.96
C VAL A 42 -8.84 -14.80 19.27
N PRO A 43 -7.54 -15.07 19.53
CA PRO A 43 -6.91 -16.28 19.07
C PRO A 43 -7.66 -17.48 19.68
N GLY A 44 -8.48 -18.19 18.91
CA GLY A 44 -9.06 -19.45 19.41
C GLY A 44 -10.38 -19.94 18.81
N LYS A 45 -11.25 -19.09 18.27
CA LYS A 45 -12.54 -19.57 17.71
C LYS A 45 -12.66 -19.32 16.21
N LYS A 46 -12.04 -20.20 15.43
CA LYS A 46 -12.32 -20.31 13.98
C LYS A 46 -13.73 -20.90 13.80
N LYS A 47 -14.75 -20.05 13.63
CA LYS A 47 -16.03 -20.51 13.06
C LYS A 47 -15.71 -21.14 11.70
N LYS A 48 -16.18 -22.36 11.44
CA LYS A 48 -16.03 -23.02 10.13
C LYS A 48 -16.72 -22.14 9.10
N LYS A 49 -15.93 -21.40 8.30
CA LYS A 49 -16.46 -20.63 7.18
C LYS A 49 -17.12 -21.64 6.22
N PRO A 50 -18.31 -21.34 5.67
CA PRO A 50 -18.87 -22.17 4.61
C PRO A 50 -17.82 -22.31 3.50
N VAL A 51 -17.72 -23.51 2.92
CA VAL A 51 -16.79 -23.79 1.82
C VAL A 51 -17.21 -22.91 0.65
N GLN A 52 -16.59 -21.74 0.55
CA GLN A 52 -16.78 -20.85 -0.58
C GLN A 52 -16.21 -21.58 -1.79
N LYS A 53 -17.04 -21.77 -2.82
CA LYS A 53 -16.58 -22.25 -4.12
C LYS A 53 -15.42 -21.35 -4.51
N LYS A 54 -14.23 -21.93 -4.71
CA LYS A 54 -13.05 -21.17 -5.10
C LYS A 54 -13.36 -20.53 -6.45
N ILE A 55 -13.66 -19.24 -6.44
CA ILE A 55 -13.75 -18.46 -7.66
C ILE A 55 -12.34 -18.48 -8.23
N VAL A 56 -12.17 -19.16 -9.38
CA VAL A 56 -10.92 -19.14 -10.11
C VAL A 56 -10.81 -17.75 -10.70
N LEU A 57 -10.04 -16.90 -10.04
CA LEU A 57 -9.72 -15.59 -10.57
C LEU A 57 -8.94 -15.77 -11.87
N PRO A 58 -9.17 -14.92 -12.89
CA PRO A 58 -8.34 -14.91 -14.08
C PRO A 58 -6.88 -14.71 -13.68
N ALA A 59 -5.96 -15.36 -14.40
CA ALA A 59 -4.54 -15.15 -14.17
C ALA A 59 -4.20 -13.67 -14.38
N LYS A 60 -3.19 -13.15 -13.68
CA LYS A 60 -2.79 -11.75 -13.83
C LYS A 60 -2.53 -11.36 -15.29
N SER A 61 -2.04 -12.30 -16.10
CA SER A 61 -1.83 -12.16 -17.54
C SER A 61 -3.12 -11.96 -18.36
N ASN A 62 -4.27 -12.45 -17.88
CA ASN A 62 -5.55 -12.37 -18.59
C ASN A 62 -6.31 -11.05 -18.35
N ILE A 63 -6.06 -10.37 -17.22
CA ILE A 63 -6.64 -9.04 -16.95
C ILE A 63 -5.75 -7.89 -17.44
N SER A 64 -4.55 -8.20 -17.88
CA SER A 64 -3.52 -7.24 -18.25
C SER A 64 -3.40 -7.06 -19.77
N GLN A 65 -4.44 -7.36 -20.56
CA GLN A 65 -4.41 -7.14 -22.01
C GLN A 65 -5.55 -6.24 -22.50
N PRO A 66 -5.24 -5.19 -23.29
CA PRO A 66 -3.91 -4.70 -23.67
C PRO A 66 -3.45 -3.64 -22.66
N CYS A 67 -2.92 -4.03 -21.51
CA CYS A 67 -2.29 -3.04 -20.64
C CYS A 67 -0.87 -2.80 -21.17
N GLN A 68 -0.56 -1.55 -21.53
CA GLN A 68 0.70 -1.12 -22.16
C GLN A 68 1.90 -1.17 -21.18
N PHE A 69 1.90 -2.12 -20.25
CA PHE A 69 2.92 -2.27 -19.23
C PHE A 69 3.76 -3.50 -19.56
N GLN A 70 5.01 -3.25 -19.95
CA GLN A 70 6.02 -4.29 -20.11
C GLN A 70 6.72 -4.48 -18.77
N HIS A 71 6.67 -5.69 -18.22
CA HIS A 71 7.44 -6.04 -17.03
C HIS A 71 8.90 -6.25 -17.42
N VAL A 72 9.78 -5.33 -17.01
CA VAL A 72 11.22 -5.37 -17.26
C VAL A 72 11.89 -5.82 -15.97
N THR A 73 12.54 -6.98 -15.97
CA THR A 73 13.21 -7.57 -14.80
C THR A 73 14.71 -7.25 -14.72
N SER A 74 15.29 -6.81 -15.82
CA SER A 74 16.71 -6.45 -15.93
C SER A 74 16.87 -5.42 -17.06
N VAL A 75 17.86 -4.55 -16.93
CA VAL A 75 18.17 -3.49 -17.90
C VAL A 75 19.69 -3.43 -18.08
N ASP A 76 20.16 -3.54 -19.32
CA ASP A 76 21.58 -3.50 -19.66
C ASP A 76 21.94 -2.26 -20.50
N ALA A 77 23.24 -1.96 -20.64
CA ALA A 77 23.72 -0.82 -21.42
C ALA A 77 23.30 -0.89 -22.91
N ALA A 78 23.14 -2.10 -23.44
CA ALA A 78 22.67 -2.32 -24.82
C ALA A 78 21.21 -1.86 -25.04
N ASP A 79 20.39 -1.78 -23.98
CA ASP A 79 18.99 -1.35 -24.06
C ASP A 79 18.83 0.17 -24.19
N ARG A 80 19.95 0.92 -24.23
CA ARG A 80 19.92 2.38 -24.32
C ARG A 80 19.11 2.88 -25.52
N SER A 81 19.25 2.26 -26.69
CA SER A 81 18.46 2.65 -27.88
C SER A 81 16.97 2.37 -27.72
N ARG A 82 16.59 1.44 -26.84
CA ARG A 82 15.23 0.97 -26.62
C ARG A 82 14.46 1.81 -25.59
N TYR A 83 15.13 2.26 -24.53
CA TYR A 83 14.49 3.00 -23.42
C TYR A 83 14.91 4.47 -23.39
N PHE A 84 13.97 5.38 -23.66
CA PHE A 84 14.20 6.83 -23.65
C PHE A 84 14.77 7.37 -22.34
N SER A 85 14.36 6.80 -21.20
CA SER A 85 14.89 7.15 -19.88
C SER A 85 16.39 6.86 -19.77
N LEU A 86 16.89 5.77 -20.36
CA LEU A 86 18.33 5.49 -20.38
C LEU A 86 19.08 6.46 -21.29
N GLN A 87 18.48 6.88 -22.40
CA GLN A 87 19.11 7.83 -23.32
C GLN A 87 19.32 9.20 -22.68
N THR A 88 18.38 9.62 -21.84
CA THR A 88 18.33 10.96 -21.25
C THR A 88 18.96 11.06 -19.87
N LEU A 89 18.91 9.99 -19.07
CA LEU A 89 19.30 10.04 -17.65
C LEU A 89 20.61 9.33 -17.33
N VAL A 90 21.10 8.44 -18.21
CA VAL A 90 22.39 7.77 -18.03
C VAL A 90 23.41 8.47 -18.93
N PRO A 91 24.60 8.86 -18.46
CA PRO A 91 25.64 9.44 -19.33
C PRO A 91 25.97 8.53 -20.52
N ALA A 92 26.42 9.11 -21.63
CA ALA A 92 26.86 8.29 -22.77
C ALA A 92 28.10 7.50 -22.39
N LEU A 93 28.24 6.26 -22.87
CA LEU A 93 29.42 5.42 -22.56
C LEU A 93 30.74 6.12 -22.93
N SER A 94 30.73 6.91 -24.02
CA SER A 94 31.86 7.76 -24.44
C SER A 94 32.27 8.81 -23.41
N GLU A 95 31.32 9.35 -22.65
CA GLU A 95 31.58 10.34 -21.59
C GLU A 95 32.12 9.65 -20.33
N LEU A 96 31.71 8.40 -20.07
CA LEU A 96 32.19 7.60 -18.95
C LEU A 96 33.65 7.16 -19.14
N GLU A 97 34.03 6.73 -20.36
CA GLU A 97 35.41 6.40 -20.71
C GLU A 97 36.33 7.63 -20.59
N SER A 98 35.87 8.78 -21.10
CA SER A 98 36.61 10.05 -20.98
C SER A 98 36.79 10.51 -19.52
N SER A 99 35.82 10.22 -18.66
CA SER A 99 35.87 10.54 -17.22
C SER A 99 36.77 9.58 -16.43
N LEU A 100 36.97 8.36 -16.91
CA LEU A 100 37.91 7.40 -16.33
C LEU A 100 39.35 7.77 -16.68
N GLU A 101 39.61 8.12 -17.95
CA GLU A 101 40.93 8.55 -18.44
C GLU A 101 41.40 9.87 -17.79
N ALA A 102 40.49 10.78 -17.46
CA ALA A 102 40.82 12.06 -16.81
C ALA A 102 41.18 11.95 -15.31
N ASN A 103 41.02 10.78 -14.70
CA ASN A 103 41.32 10.52 -13.29
C ASN A 103 42.61 9.70 -13.07
N PHE A 104 43.43 9.53 -14.11
CA PHE A 104 44.77 8.96 -14.03
C PHE A 104 45.85 9.97 -14.40
#